data_AF-A0A9P0C7U2-F1
#
_entry.id   AF-A0A9P0C7U2-F1
#
_cell.length_a   1.000
_cell.length_b   1.000
_cell.length_c   1.000
_cell.angle_alpha   90.00
_cell.angle_beta   90.00
_cell.angle_gamma   90.00
#
_symmetry.space_group_name_H-M   'P 1'
#
loop_
_entity.id
_entity.type
_entity.pdbx_description
1 polymer ?
#
loop_
_entity_poly.entity_id
_entity_poly.type
_entity_poly.pdbx_seq_one_letter_code
_entity_poly.pdbx_strand_id
1 'polypeptide(L)'
;MLAPYRVNYDKKNWMLLSNALNSDRYTSVPVLGRVQLLSDAFALAWTNRLDYSIALELASYLKRENEVLPLTTGLTALGTIDNVLSRSPEYGAFQKYMRRLITDTYQRAGGLAVKKILNGDNLNSVKLQVMTSQWACRMKVPGCEENAIELFQQWMDTSDPDKENPIPLDLRRTVYCVALRRGSVRHWRFALARMQRANVAAARDKLLGALACTNELWILNQYLEWTITEGSVIRRQDAATVIASITRSTIGYYVAKEFIYDHIAELHKT
;
A
#
# COMPACT_ATOMS: atom_id res chain seq x y z
N MET A 1 -12.17 20.60 -19.56
CA MET A 1 -12.13 21.16 -18.19
C MET A 1 -13.16 20.39 -17.37
N LEU A 2 -12.75 19.63 -16.36
CA LEU A 2 -13.67 18.96 -15.44
C LEU A 2 -14.14 20.00 -14.42
N ALA A 3 -15.45 20.16 -14.24
CA ALA A 3 -15.99 21.13 -13.30
C ALA A 3 -15.82 20.65 -11.85
N PRO A 4 -15.51 21.53 -10.88
CA PRO A 4 -15.17 21.16 -9.51
C PRO A 4 -16.41 20.92 -8.64
N TYR A 5 -17.28 19.99 -9.05
CA TYR A 5 -18.43 19.55 -8.27
C TYR A 5 -18.57 18.03 -8.29
N ARG A 6 -19.28 17.49 -7.30
CA ARG A 6 -19.67 16.07 -7.25
C ARG A 6 -21.10 15.91 -7.70
N VAL A 7 -21.42 14.78 -8.32
CA VAL A 7 -22.77 14.47 -8.77
C VAL A 7 -23.34 13.35 -7.93
N ASN A 8 -24.49 13.61 -7.30
CA ASN A 8 -25.27 12.57 -6.62
C ASN A 8 -26.51 12.25 -7.46
N TYR A 9 -26.65 11.00 -7.84
CA TYR A 9 -27.81 10.48 -8.53
C TYR A 9 -28.82 9.89 -7.53
N ASP A 10 -30.06 9.72 -7.94
CA ASP A 10 -31.00 8.90 -7.18
C ASP A 10 -30.56 7.42 -7.17
N LYS A 11 -31.11 6.64 -6.23
CA LYS A 11 -30.75 5.23 -6.03
C LYS A 11 -30.92 4.40 -7.31
N LYS A 12 -31.96 4.65 -8.12
CA LYS A 12 -32.20 3.90 -9.35
C LYS A 12 -31.09 4.16 -10.36
N ASN A 13 -30.72 5.41 -10.55
CA ASN A 13 -29.62 5.78 -11.45
C ASN A 13 -28.26 5.22 -10.99
N TRP A 14 -27.97 5.25 -9.68
CA TRP A 14 -26.76 4.60 -9.17
C TRP A 14 -26.72 3.09 -9.46
N MET A 15 -27.85 2.38 -9.30
CA MET A 15 -27.94 0.95 -9.64
C MET A 15 -27.77 0.71 -11.14
N LEU A 16 -28.35 1.57 -12.00
CA LEU A 16 -28.16 1.48 -13.46
C LEU A 16 -26.68 1.68 -13.85
N LEU A 17 -26.00 2.64 -13.22
CA LEU A 17 -24.56 2.88 -13.42
C LEU A 17 -23.71 1.71 -12.90
N SER A 18 -24.03 1.17 -11.72
CA SER A 18 -23.40 -0.04 -11.18
C SER A 18 -23.52 -1.22 -12.14
N ASN A 19 -24.72 -1.46 -12.67
CA ASN A 19 -24.97 -2.54 -13.64
C ASN A 19 -24.20 -2.33 -14.95
N ALA A 20 -24.18 -1.10 -15.47
CA ALA A 20 -23.43 -0.78 -16.69
C ALA A 20 -21.93 -1.03 -16.50
N LEU A 21 -21.36 -0.62 -15.36
CA LEU A 21 -19.96 -0.84 -15.03
C LEU A 21 -19.63 -2.32 -14.77
N ASN A 22 -20.52 -3.07 -14.12
CA ASN A 22 -20.30 -4.50 -13.85
C ASN A 22 -20.48 -5.40 -15.09
N SER A 23 -20.97 -4.86 -16.21
CA SER A 23 -21.11 -5.55 -17.49
C SER A 23 -19.80 -5.62 -18.30
N ASP A 24 -19.78 -6.45 -19.34
CA ASP A 24 -18.63 -6.52 -20.27
C ASP A 24 -18.50 -5.25 -21.14
N ARG A 25 -19.48 -4.34 -21.08
CA ARG A 25 -19.50 -3.05 -21.80
C ARG A 25 -19.13 -1.86 -20.91
N TYR A 26 -18.44 -2.08 -19.79
CA TYR A 26 -18.04 -1.00 -18.86
C TYR A 26 -17.23 0.12 -19.54
N THR A 27 -16.54 -0.20 -20.63
CA THR A 27 -15.78 0.74 -21.46
C THR A 27 -16.65 1.72 -22.24
N SER A 28 -17.96 1.50 -22.32
CA SER A 28 -18.93 2.47 -22.84
C SER A 28 -19.01 3.74 -21.98
N VAL A 29 -18.69 3.63 -20.68
CA VAL A 29 -18.46 4.78 -19.81
C VAL A 29 -17.01 5.23 -19.99
N PRO A 30 -16.73 6.47 -20.45
CA PRO A 30 -15.35 6.95 -20.65
C PRO A 30 -14.51 6.87 -19.38
N VAL A 31 -13.18 6.75 -19.52
CA VAL A 31 -12.24 6.61 -18.39
C VAL A 31 -12.47 7.67 -17.31
N LEU A 32 -12.58 8.93 -17.70
CA LEU A 32 -12.84 10.04 -16.76
C LEU A 32 -14.22 9.96 -16.10
N GLY A 33 -15.22 9.42 -16.80
CA GLY A 33 -16.54 9.14 -16.23
C GLY A 33 -16.45 8.07 -15.14
N ARG A 34 -15.68 7.00 -15.37
CA ARG A 34 -15.46 5.94 -14.35
C ARG A 34 -14.71 6.46 -13.13
N VAL A 35 -13.68 7.30 -13.35
CA VAL A 35 -12.98 8.02 -12.27
C VAL A 35 -13.94 8.88 -11.46
N GLN A 36 -14.78 9.67 -12.11
CA GLN A 36 -15.76 10.53 -11.44
C GLN A 36 -16.76 9.71 -10.64
N LEU A 37 -17.35 8.67 -11.23
CA LEU A 37 -18.33 7.81 -10.56
C LEU A 37 -17.76 7.17 -9.29
N LEU A 38 -16.54 6.62 -9.35
CA LEU A 38 -15.86 6.06 -8.18
C LEU A 38 -15.58 7.13 -7.13
N SER A 39 -15.00 8.26 -7.53
CA SER A 39 -14.67 9.37 -6.64
C SER A 39 -15.90 9.91 -5.91
N ASP A 40 -16.98 10.16 -6.65
CA ASP A 40 -18.21 10.72 -6.11
C ASP A 40 -18.95 9.72 -5.23
N ALA A 41 -19.10 8.46 -5.67
CA ALA A 41 -19.78 7.44 -4.89
C ALA A 41 -19.14 7.26 -3.50
N PHE A 42 -17.81 7.14 -3.43
CA PHE A 42 -17.13 6.97 -2.14
C PHE A 42 -17.11 8.24 -1.29
N ALA A 43 -17.01 9.43 -1.88
CA ALA A 43 -17.09 10.68 -1.12
C ALA A 43 -18.50 10.95 -0.56
N LEU A 44 -19.53 10.62 -1.34
CA LEU A 44 -20.92 10.69 -0.90
C LEU A 44 -21.21 9.64 0.19
N ALA A 45 -20.68 8.43 0.05
CA ALA A 45 -20.81 7.40 1.08
C ALA A 45 -20.12 7.81 2.38
N TRP A 46 -18.92 8.38 2.30
CA TRP A 46 -18.17 8.90 3.47
C TRP A 46 -18.94 10.00 4.22
N THR A 47 -19.75 10.80 3.51
CA THR A 47 -20.56 11.88 4.09
C THR A 47 -22.01 11.47 4.37
N ASN A 48 -22.31 10.17 4.37
CA ASN A 48 -23.64 9.60 4.61
C ASN A 48 -24.73 10.12 3.64
N ARG A 49 -24.35 10.49 2.41
CA ARG A 49 -25.25 10.93 1.33
C ARG A 49 -25.53 9.85 0.29
N LEU A 50 -24.83 8.73 0.38
CA LEU A 50 -25.03 7.52 -0.41
C LEU A 50 -24.79 6.31 0.49
N ASP A 51 -25.55 5.24 0.31
CA ASP A 51 -25.32 4.01 1.05
C ASP A 51 -24.00 3.33 0.59
N TYR A 52 -23.19 2.86 1.54
CA TYR A 52 -21.94 2.15 1.23
C TYR A 52 -22.15 0.90 0.39
N SER A 53 -23.30 0.22 0.53
CA SER A 53 -23.65 -0.93 -0.32
C SER A 53 -23.61 -0.56 -1.80
N ILE A 54 -24.14 0.62 -2.17
CA ILE A 54 -24.16 1.11 -3.54
C ILE A 54 -22.73 1.44 -4.02
N ALA A 55 -21.94 2.12 -3.19
CA ALA A 55 -20.56 2.46 -3.54
C ALA A 55 -19.68 1.21 -3.74
N LEU A 56 -19.84 0.20 -2.88
CA LEU A 56 -19.11 -1.08 -2.96
C LEU A 56 -19.61 -1.97 -4.11
N GLU A 57 -20.90 -1.94 -4.41
CA GLU A 57 -21.47 -2.61 -5.57
C GLU A 57 -20.92 -2.01 -6.86
N LEU A 58 -20.90 -0.67 -6.96
CA LEU A 58 -20.29 0.04 -8.07
C LEU A 58 -18.82 -0.36 -8.19
N ALA A 59 -18.02 -0.27 -7.12
CA ALA A 59 -16.60 -0.63 -7.13
C ALA A 59 -16.31 -2.10 -7.47
N SER A 60 -17.31 -2.99 -7.44
CA SER A 60 -17.14 -4.40 -7.81
C SER A 60 -16.68 -4.59 -9.26
N TYR A 61 -16.91 -3.59 -10.12
CA TYR A 61 -16.46 -3.63 -11.50
C TYR A 61 -14.93 -3.55 -11.65
N LEU A 62 -14.21 -3.04 -10.65
CA LEU A 62 -12.75 -2.85 -10.68
C LEU A 62 -11.99 -4.14 -10.98
N LYS A 63 -12.59 -5.31 -10.70
CA LYS A 63 -12.05 -6.62 -11.09
C LYS A 63 -11.80 -6.79 -12.60
N ARG A 64 -12.44 -5.95 -13.42
CA ARG A 64 -12.34 -5.95 -14.90
C ARG A 64 -11.59 -4.74 -15.45
N GLU A 65 -11.30 -3.75 -14.61
CA GLU A 65 -10.69 -2.49 -15.04
C GLU A 65 -9.22 -2.70 -15.39
N ASN A 66 -8.79 -2.05 -16.47
CA ASN A 66 -7.42 -2.12 -16.98
C ASN A 66 -6.73 -0.76 -16.99
N GLU A 67 -7.51 0.32 -16.91
CA GLU A 67 -6.99 1.67 -16.88
C GLU A 67 -6.47 2.03 -15.49
N VAL A 68 -5.31 2.69 -15.45
CA VAL A 68 -4.64 3.04 -14.19
C VAL A 68 -5.47 4.05 -13.39
N LEU A 69 -6.11 5.02 -14.05
CA LEU A 69 -6.80 6.12 -13.36
C LEU A 69 -8.02 5.64 -12.56
N PRO A 70 -8.98 4.87 -13.14
CA PRO A 70 -10.11 4.38 -12.36
C PRO A 70 -9.68 3.37 -11.29
N LEU A 71 -8.74 2.46 -11.59
CA LEU A 71 -8.20 1.54 -10.58
C LEU A 71 -7.58 2.29 -9.40
N THR A 72 -6.73 3.29 -9.66
CA THR A 72 -6.11 4.09 -8.61
C THR A 72 -7.19 4.81 -7.79
N THR A 73 -8.19 5.41 -8.44
CA THR A 73 -9.28 6.12 -7.77
C THR A 73 -10.07 5.20 -6.84
N GLY A 74 -10.49 4.04 -7.35
CA GLY A 74 -11.26 3.06 -6.58
C GLY A 74 -10.43 2.46 -5.44
N LEU A 75 -9.19 2.07 -5.69
CA LEU A 75 -8.32 1.50 -4.67
C LEU A 75 -7.91 2.52 -3.60
N THR A 76 -7.71 3.79 -3.95
CA THR A 76 -7.48 4.85 -2.96
C THR A 76 -8.69 5.04 -2.05
N ALA A 77 -9.90 5.03 -2.60
CA ALA A 77 -11.12 5.12 -1.80
C ALA A 77 -11.27 3.90 -0.87
N LEU A 78 -11.05 2.69 -1.39
CA LEU A 78 -11.03 1.45 -0.61
C LEU A 78 -9.91 1.44 0.45
N GLY A 79 -8.81 2.16 0.21
CA GLY A 79 -7.74 2.41 1.21
C GLY A 79 -8.20 3.15 2.45
N THR A 80 -9.23 3.98 2.34
CA THR A 80 -9.82 4.63 3.52
C THR A 80 -10.58 3.62 4.37
N ILE A 81 -11.33 2.73 3.72
CA ILE A 81 -12.06 1.64 4.38
C ILE A 81 -11.08 0.64 5.01
N ASP A 82 -10.00 0.29 4.30
CA ASP A 82 -8.90 -0.56 4.79
C ASP A 82 -8.34 -0.04 6.12
N ASN A 83 -8.04 1.26 6.20
CA ASN A 83 -7.50 1.88 7.41
C ASN A 83 -8.47 1.77 8.60
N VAL A 84 -9.77 2.01 8.37
CA VAL A 84 -10.82 1.93 9.41
C VAL A 84 -11.00 0.48 9.88
N LEU A 85 -11.08 -0.46 8.93
CA LEU A 85 -11.39 -1.86 9.23
C LEU A 85 -10.18 -2.68 9.67
N SER A 86 -8.94 -2.26 9.41
CA SER A 86 -7.71 -3.05 9.63
C SER A 86 -7.52 -3.68 11.01
N ARG A 87 -8.19 -3.18 12.04
CA ARG A 87 -8.15 -3.66 13.44
C ARG A 87 -9.52 -4.12 13.96
N SER A 88 -10.48 -4.30 13.07
CA SER A 88 -11.85 -4.74 13.37
C SER A 88 -12.07 -6.21 12.99
N PRO A 89 -13.06 -6.91 13.61
CA PRO A 89 -13.42 -8.27 13.24
C PRO A 89 -13.82 -8.44 11.77
N GLU A 90 -14.39 -7.39 11.16
CA GLU A 90 -14.90 -7.39 9.79
C GLU A 90 -13.78 -7.39 8.73
N TYR A 91 -12.54 -7.14 9.13
CA TYR A 91 -11.41 -7.02 8.20
C TYR A 91 -11.22 -8.26 7.33
N GLY A 92 -11.47 -9.46 7.87
CA GLY A 92 -11.39 -10.70 7.09
C GLY A 92 -12.35 -10.73 5.91
N ALA A 93 -13.57 -10.20 6.08
CA ALA A 93 -14.55 -10.07 5.00
C ALA A 93 -14.11 -9.02 3.98
N PHE A 94 -13.59 -7.88 4.44
CA PHE A 94 -13.03 -6.85 3.57
C PHE A 94 -11.85 -7.38 2.74
N GLN A 95 -10.91 -8.10 3.34
CA GLN A 95 -9.80 -8.74 2.63
C GLN A 95 -10.30 -9.73 1.57
N LYS A 96 -11.34 -10.51 1.86
CA LYS A 96 -11.96 -11.43 0.89
C LYS A 96 -12.56 -10.68 -0.29
N TYR A 97 -13.25 -9.57 -0.05
CA TYR A 97 -13.78 -8.69 -1.10
C TYR A 97 -12.64 -8.12 -1.95
N MET A 98 -11.63 -7.52 -1.32
CA MET A 98 -10.49 -6.93 -2.01
C MET A 98 -9.72 -7.95 -2.85
N ARG A 99 -9.47 -9.16 -2.33
CA ARG A 99 -8.84 -10.24 -3.12
C ARG A 99 -9.59 -10.53 -4.41
N ARG A 100 -10.93 -10.56 -4.39
CA ARG A 100 -11.74 -10.76 -5.60
C ARG A 100 -11.60 -9.62 -6.60
N LEU A 101 -11.34 -8.40 -6.14
CA LEU A 101 -11.14 -7.24 -7.02
C LEU A 101 -9.75 -7.23 -7.66
N ILE A 102 -8.69 -7.47 -6.88
CA ILE A 102 -7.34 -7.19 -7.37
C ILE A 102 -6.57 -8.40 -7.92
N THR A 103 -7.03 -9.64 -7.68
CA THR A 103 -6.22 -10.83 -8.01
C THR A 103 -5.95 -10.95 -9.51
N ASP A 104 -6.99 -10.81 -10.33
CA ASP A 104 -6.87 -10.92 -11.79
C ASP A 104 -5.97 -9.81 -12.36
N THR A 105 -6.21 -8.56 -11.94
CA THR A 105 -5.39 -7.42 -12.36
C THR A 105 -3.93 -7.55 -11.90
N TYR A 106 -3.69 -8.06 -10.69
CA TYR A 106 -2.34 -8.34 -10.18
C TYR A 106 -1.61 -9.37 -11.04
N GLN A 107 -2.30 -10.46 -11.42
CA GLN A 107 -1.73 -11.50 -12.28
C GLN A 107 -1.43 -10.96 -13.69
N ARG A 108 -2.37 -10.24 -14.30
CA ARG A 108 -2.20 -9.63 -15.63
C ARG A 108 -1.11 -8.56 -15.67
N ALA A 109 -0.92 -7.81 -14.58
CA ALA A 109 0.16 -6.82 -14.45
C ALA A 109 1.54 -7.47 -14.23
N GLY A 110 1.63 -8.79 -14.09
CA GLY A 110 2.86 -9.56 -13.90
C GLY A 110 3.19 -9.87 -12.44
N GLY A 111 2.53 -9.20 -11.50
CA GLY A 111 2.74 -9.34 -10.08
C GLY A 111 4.20 -9.34 -9.65
N LEU A 112 4.53 -10.15 -8.65
CA LEU A 112 5.90 -10.35 -8.17
C LEU A 112 6.55 -11.66 -8.66
N ALA A 113 5.77 -12.60 -9.17
CA ALA A 113 6.26 -13.90 -9.65
C ALA A 113 7.23 -13.76 -10.84
N VAL A 114 7.01 -12.74 -11.68
CA VAL A 114 7.83 -12.48 -12.86
C VAL A 114 9.21 -11.89 -12.50
N LYS A 115 9.40 -11.38 -11.28
CA LYS A 115 10.66 -10.82 -10.75
C LYS A 115 11.23 -9.62 -11.54
N LYS A 116 10.51 -9.12 -12.54
CA LYS A 116 10.83 -7.92 -13.33
C LYS A 116 9.57 -7.10 -13.59
N ILE A 117 9.76 -5.89 -14.12
CA ILE A 117 8.67 -5.09 -14.67
C ILE A 117 8.32 -5.61 -16.06
N LEU A 118 7.08 -6.07 -16.29
CA LEU A 118 6.71 -6.72 -17.56
C LEU A 118 6.78 -5.77 -18.76
N ASN A 119 6.33 -4.53 -18.61
CA ASN A 119 6.30 -3.50 -19.65
C ASN A 119 6.93 -2.19 -19.11
N GLY A 120 8.25 -2.23 -18.86
CA GLY A 120 8.98 -1.15 -18.18
C GLY A 120 8.92 0.22 -18.86
N ASP A 121 8.79 0.24 -20.19
CA ASP A 121 8.75 1.49 -20.97
C ASP A 121 7.39 2.20 -20.90
N ASN A 122 6.34 1.48 -20.50
CA ASN A 122 5.01 2.06 -20.33
C ASN A 122 4.77 2.42 -18.87
N LEU A 123 4.83 3.72 -18.55
CA LEU A 123 4.60 4.25 -17.20
C LEU A 123 3.30 3.76 -16.55
N ASN A 124 2.22 3.60 -17.33
CA ASN A 124 0.95 3.10 -16.81
C ASN A 124 1.05 1.63 -16.41
N SER A 125 1.73 0.80 -17.20
CA SER A 125 1.99 -0.59 -16.84
C SER A 125 2.85 -0.71 -15.58
N VAL A 126 3.89 0.12 -15.44
CA VAL A 126 4.71 0.17 -14.21
C VAL A 126 3.86 0.53 -12.99
N LYS A 127 3.08 1.63 -13.08
CA LYS A 127 2.18 2.07 -12.00
C LYS A 127 1.18 0.99 -11.62
N LEU A 128 0.61 0.30 -12.60
CA LEU A 128 -0.35 -0.77 -12.39
C LEU A 128 0.28 -1.93 -11.62
N GLN A 129 1.46 -2.40 -12.04
CA GLN A 129 2.15 -3.51 -11.38
C GLN A 129 2.55 -3.15 -9.95
N VAL A 130 3.06 -1.94 -9.71
CA VAL A 130 3.44 -1.46 -8.37
C VAL A 130 2.23 -1.40 -7.44
N MET A 131 1.16 -0.74 -7.88
CA MET A 131 -0.06 -0.56 -7.09
C MET A 131 -0.73 -1.90 -6.79
N THR A 132 -0.90 -2.76 -7.80
CA THR A 132 -1.53 -4.07 -7.62
C THR A 132 -0.68 -4.99 -6.76
N SER A 133 0.65 -4.96 -6.87
CA SER A 133 1.54 -5.73 -5.98
C SER A 133 1.42 -5.29 -4.52
N GLN A 134 1.36 -3.97 -4.28
CA GLN A 134 1.16 -3.44 -2.93
C GLN A 134 -0.17 -3.93 -2.33
N TRP A 135 -1.26 -3.84 -3.09
CA TRP A 135 -2.58 -4.30 -2.66
C TRP A 135 -2.67 -5.82 -2.51
N ALA A 136 -2.16 -6.58 -3.46
CA ALA A 136 -2.17 -8.04 -3.45
C ALA A 136 -1.46 -8.58 -2.21
N CYS A 137 -0.28 -8.04 -1.88
CA CYS A 137 0.47 -8.48 -0.71
C CYS A 137 -0.23 -8.06 0.59
N ARG A 138 -0.79 -6.84 0.67
CA ARG A 138 -1.58 -6.41 1.84
C ARG A 138 -2.81 -7.29 2.07
N MET A 139 -3.49 -7.68 0.99
CA MET A 139 -4.71 -8.48 1.02
C MET A 139 -4.46 -9.99 1.09
N LYS A 140 -3.18 -10.42 1.21
CA LYS A 140 -2.78 -11.83 1.28
C LYS A 140 -3.23 -12.63 0.06
N VAL A 141 -3.11 -12.05 -1.13
CA VAL A 141 -3.28 -12.82 -2.38
C VAL A 141 -2.21 -13.90 -2.41
N PRO A 142 -2.58 -15.17 -2.65
CA PRO A 142 -1.62 -16.27 -2.71
C PRO A 142 -0.46 -15.98 -3.66
N GLY A 143 0.75 -16.26 -3.21
CA GLY A 143 1.98 -16.05 -3.97
C GLY A 143 2.57 -14.65 -3.84
N CYS A 144 1.83 -13.61 -3.44
CA CYS A 144 2.44 -12.27 -3.36
C CYS A 144 3.51 -12.20 -2.27
N GLU A 145 3.21 -12.71 -1.06
CA GLU A 145 4.18 -12.66 0.03
C GLU A 145 5.36 -13.60 -0.19
N GLU A 146 5.10 -14.79 -0.73
CA GLU A 146 6.12 -15.80 -1.02
C GLU A 146 7.12 -15.26 -2.05
N ASN A 147 6.64 -14.70 -3.16
CA ASN A 147 7.49 -14.12 -4.20
C ASN A 147 8.28 -12.90 -3.69
N ALA A 148 7.67 -12.07 -2.82
CA ALA A 148 8.37 -10.94 -2.22
C ALA A 148 9.52 -11.38 -1.31
N ILE A 149 9.30 -12.39 -0.47
CA ILE A 149 10.34 -12.93 0.41
C ILE A 149 11.46 -13.57 -0.44
N GLU A 150 11.10 -14.32 -1.48
CA GLU A 150 12.08 -14.94 -2.38
C GLU A 150 12.96 -13.90 -3.08
N LEU A 151 12.36 -12.81 -3.60
CA LEU A 151 13.08 -11.68 -4.20
C LEU A 151 14.03 -11.01 -3.21
N PHE A 152 13.60 -10.85 -1.95
CA PHE A 152 14.44 -10.28 -0.91
C PHE A 152 15.59 -11.23 -0.53
N GLN A 153 15.32 -12.52 -0.47
CA GLN A 153 16.34 -13.54 -0.19
C GLN A 153 17.39 -13.57 -1.30
N GLN A 154 16.99 -13.50 -2.58
CA GLN A 154 17.91 -13.36 -3.71
C GLN A 154 18.81 -12.13 -3.57
N TRP A 155 18.28 -11.00 -3.09
CA TRP A 155 19.10 -9.83 -2.80
C TRP A 155 20.10 -10.09 -1.66
N MET A 156 19.67 -10.75 -0.59
CA MET A 156 20.55 -11.11 0.54
C MET A 156 21.69 -12.04 0.13
N ASP A 157 21.46 -12.90 -0.86
CA ASP A 157 22.40 -13.92 -1.33
C ASP A 157 23.36 -13.41 -2.43
N THR A 158 23.24 -12.15 -2.86
CA THR A 158 24.22 -11.53 -3.77
C THR A 158 25.59 -11.38 -3.11
N SER A 159 26.66 -11.40 -3.92
CA SER A 159 28.03 -11.27 -3.44
C SER A 159 28.34 -9.87 -2.88
N ASP A 160 27.80 -8.82 -3.52
CA ASP A 160 27.87 -7.42 -3.06
C ASP A 160 26.48 -6.78 -3.03
N PRO A 161 25.68 -7.01 -1.96
CA PRO A 161 24.30 -6.52 -1.89
C PRO A 161 24.17 -4.99 -1.82
N ASP A 162 25.27 -4.27 -1.59
CA ASP A 162 25.28 -2.81 -1.52
C ASP A 162 25.38 -2.20 -2.93
N LYS A 163 25.90 -2.96 -3.92
CA LYS A 163 25.93 -2.58 -5.34
C LYS A 163 24.88 -3.31 -6.17
N GLU A 164 24.65 -4.58 -5.87
CA GLU A 164 23.79 -5.47 -6.64
C GLU A 164 22.49 -5.73 -5.89
N ASN A 165 21.43 -5.02 -6.30
CA ASN A 165 20.08 -5.28 -5.81
C ASN A 165 19.19 -5.72 -6.97
N PRO A 166 18.88 -7.03 -7.08
CA PRO A 166 18.11 -7.59 -8.20
C PRO A 166 16.63 -7.18 -8.18
N ILE A 167 16.15 -6.58 -7.09
CA ILE A 167 14.75 -6.17 -6.96
C ILE A 167 14.53 -4.92 -7.82
N PRO A 168 13.55 -4.94 -8.75
CA PRO A 168 13.21 -3.77 -9.56
C PRO A 168 12.92 -2.55 -8.71
N LEU A 169 13.47 -1.40 -9.10
CA LEU A 169 13.46 -0.15 -8.31
C LEU A 169 12.07 0.22 -7.78
N ASP A 170 11.04 0.06 -8.62
CA ASP A 170 9.66 0.41 -8.32
C ASP A 170 8.97 -0.59 -7.38
N LEU A 171 9.41 -1.85 -7.35
CA LEU A 171 8.85 -2.91 -6.50
C LEU A 171 9.53 -2.99 -5.13
N ARG A 172 10.71 -2.38 -4.96
CA ARG A 172 11.50 -2.40 -3.71
C ARG A 172 10.67 -2.05 -2.47
N ARG A 173 9.81 -1.04 -2.52
CA ARG A 173 8.99 -0.64 -1.36
C ARG A 173 8.11 -1.79 -0.87
N THR A 174 7.41 -2.46 -1.79
CA THR A 174 6.54 -3.60 -1.48
C THR A 174 7.36 -4.79 -1.02
N VAL A 175 8.41 -5.15 -1.76
CA VAL A 175 9.26 -6.30 -1.49
C VAL A 175 9.94 -6.18 -0.12
N TYR A 176 10.59 -5.05 0.16
CA TYR A 176 11.25 -4.81 1.45
C TYR A 176 10.25 -4.90 2.61
N CYS A 177 9.12 -4.19 2.50
CA CYS A 177 8.14 -4.15 3.59
C CYS A 177 7.53 -5.53 3.87
N VAL A 178 7.26 -6.33 2.83
CA VAL A 178 6.74 -7.71 3.00
C VAL A 178 7.80 -8.63 3.60
N ALA A 179 9.04 -8.58 3.08
CA ALA A 179 10.13 -9.39 3.59
C ALA A 179 10.46 -9.08 5.06
N LEU A 180 10.39 -7.82 5.48
CA LEU A 180 10.63 -7.44 6.86
C LEU A 180 9.46 -7.75 7.79
N ARG A 181 8.23 -7.79 7.27
CA ARG A 181 7.03 -8.22 8.02
C ARG A 181 7.00 -9.72 8.29
N ARG A 182 7.39 -10.51 7.29
CA ARG A 182 7.29 -11.99 7.30
C ARG A 182 8.61 -12.67 7.66
N GLY A 183 9.73 -12.01 7.44
CA GLY A 183 11.07 -12.53 7.68
C GLY A 183 11.51 -12.40 9.13
N SER A 184 12.70 -12.91 9.39
CA SER A 184 13.33 -12.91 10.71
C SER A 184 14.12 -11.63 11.00
N VAL A 185 14.61 -11.50 12.24
CA VAL A 185 15.59 -10.47 12.67
C VAL A 185 16.80 -10.37 11.72
N ARG A 186 17.21 -11.47 11.08
CA ARG A 186 18.28 -11.47 10.07
C ARG A 186 17.96 -10.55 8.88
N HIS A 187 16.72 -10.60 8.38
CA HIS A 187 16.26 -9.78 7.26
C HIS A 187 16.25 -8.30 7.67
N TRP A 188 15.78 -8.01 8.88
CA TRP A 188 15.73 -6.66 9.42
C TRP A 188 17.13 -6.06 9.60
N ARG A 189 18.06 -6.79 10.23
CA ARG A 189 19.46 -6.35 10.39
C ARG A 189 20.15 -6.16 9.04
N PHE A 190 19.86 -7.01 8.06
CA PHE A 190 20.36 -6.86 6.70
C PHE A 190 19.90 -5.53 6.10
N ALA A 191 18.59 -5.22 6.15
CA ALA A 191 18.05 -3.96 5.65
C ALA A 191 18.59 -2.73 6.41
N LEU A 192 18.75 -2.83 7.73
CA LEU A 192 19.28 -1.76 8.58
C LEU A 192 20.71 -1.39 8.16
N ALA A 193 21.59 -2.38 7.99
CA ALA A 193 22.97 -2.14 7.56
C ALA A 193 23.03 -1.43 6.20
N ARG A 194 22.13 -1.78 5.28
CA ARG A 194 22.06 -1.16 3.94
C ARG A 194 21.54 0.27 4.02
N MET A 195 20.56 0.53 4.89
CA MET A 195 20.03 1.87 5.13
C MET A 195 21.09 2.80 5.71
N GLN A 196 21.97 2.28 6.58
CA GLN A 196 23.12 3.03 7.13
C GLN A 196 24.20 3.33 6.09
N ARG A 197 24.46 2.39 5.16
CA ARG A 197 25.45 2.54 4.08
C ARG A 197 24.93 3.27 2.83
N ALA A 198 23.63 3.49 2.75
CA ALA A 198 23.01 4.11 1.58
C ALA A 198 23.42 5.58 1.44
N ASN A 199 24.16 5.88 0.38
CA ASN A 199 24.54 7.25 0.03
C ASN A 199 23.45 8.01 -0.75
N VAL A 200 22.49 7.28 -1.32
CA VAL A 200 21.37 7.87 -2.08
C VAL A 200 20.15 8.02 -1.17
N ALA A 201 19.68 9.26 -0.98
CA ALA A 201 18.53 9.58 -0.11
C ALA A 201 17.29 8.74 -0.47
N ALA A 202 16.91 8.67 -1.75
CA ALA A 202 15.74 7.89 -2.18
C ALA A 202 15.85 6.38 -1.89
N ALA A 203 17.07 5.81 -1.88
CA ALA A 203 17.29 4.41 -1.51
C ALA A 203 17.18 4.22 0.02
N ARG A 204 17.75 5.17 0.78
CA ARG A 204 17.65 5.21 2.24
C ARG A 204 16.19 5.31 2.70
N ASP A 205 15.40 6.21 2.10
CA ASP A 205 14.00 6.44 2.46
C ASP A 205 13.13 5.19 2.28
N LYS A 206 13.36 4.44 1.20
CA LYS A 206 12.66 3.16 0.95
C LYS A 206 12.95 2.13 2.04
N LEU A 207 14.18 2.04 2.51
CA LEU A 207 14.57 1.12 3.58
C LEU A 207 14.07 1.61 4.94
N LEU A 208 14.12 2.92 5.20
CA LEU A 208 13.65 3.54 6.43
C LEU A 208 12.16 3.24 6.67
N GLY A 209 11.32 3.45 5.66
CA GLY A 209 9.89 3.08 5.76
C GLY A 209 9.67 1.57 5.85
N ALA A 210 10.52 0.75 5.22
CA ALA A 210 10.38 -0.71 5.25
C ALA A 210 10.76 -1.33 6.60
N LEU A 211 11.75 -0.76 7.31
CA LEU A 211 12.18 -1.23 8.64
C LEU A 211 11.04 -1.16 9.67
N ALA A 212 10.10 -0.24 9.48
CA ALA A 212 8.88 -0.14 10.29
C ALA A 212 7.83 -1.23 9.99
N CYS A 213 8.01 -2.06 8.95
CA CYS A 213 7.05 -3.11 8.58
C CYS A 213 7.20 -4.41 9.37
N THR A 214 8.23 -4.55 10.22
CA THR A 214 8.41 -5.76 11.03
C THR A 214 7.28 -5.95 12.04
N ASN A 215 7.02 -7.22 12.40
CA ASN A 215 6.08 -7.59 13.45
C ASN A 215 6.78 -7.82 14.81
N GLU A 216 8.11 -7.71 14.86
CA GLU A 216 8.89 -7.86 16.10
C GLU A 216 8.75 -6.62 17.00
N LEU A 217 7.95 -6.73 18.06
CA LEU A 217 7.62 -5.60 18.94
C LEU A 217 8.85 -4.94 19.57
N TRP A 218 9.84 -5.71 19.99
CA TRP A 218 11.06 -5.18 20.60
C TRP A 218 11.90 -4.37 19.59
N ILE A 219 11.88 -4.77 18.30
CA ILE A 219 12.54 -4.02 17.23
C ILE A 219 11.79 -2.71 16.99
N LEU A 220 10.46 -2.73 16.95
CA LEU A 220 9.66 -1.51 16.77
C LEU A 220 9.88 -0.52 17.92
N ASN A 221 9.91 -0.99 19.16
CA ASN A 221 10.24 -0.17 20.33
C ASN A 221 11.65 0.43 20.20
N GLN A 222 12.67 -0.39 19.94
CA GLN A 222 14.03 0.12 19.72
C GLN A 222 14.09 1.14 18.59
N TYR A 223 13.31 0.94 17.52
CA TYR A 223 13.29 1.84 16.38
C TYR A 223 12.64 3.19 16.71
N LEU A 224 11.63 3.22 17.59
CA LEU A 224 11.04 4.43 18.15
C LEU A 224 12.01 5.16 19.09
N GLU A 225 12.69 4.45 19.98
CA GLU A 225 13.69 5.05 20.88
C GLU A 225 14.79 5.81 20.12
N TRP A 226 15.24 5.26 18.99
CA TRP A 226 16.21 5.94 18.12
C TRP A 226 15.68 7.27 17.54
N THR A 227 14.37 7.49 17.46
CA THR A 227 13.82 8.73 16.92
C THR A 227 14.01 9.94 17.84
N ILE A 228 14.18 9.71 19.15
CA ILE A 228 14.42 10.74 20.17
C ILE A 228 15.86 10.74 20.71
N THR A 229 16.58 9.64 20.53
CA THR A 229 17.97 9.51 20.99
C THR A 229 18.94 10.30 20.10
N GLU A 230 19.69 11.23 20.68
CA GLU A 230 20.73 11.99 19.97
C GLU A 230 21.89 11.09 19.51
N GLY A 231 22.38 11.30 18.28
CA GLY A 231 23.48 10.50 17.72
C GLY A 231 23.11 9.06 17.36
N SER A 232 21.82 8.70 17.42
CA SER A 232 21.35 7.36 17.04
C SER A 232 21.46 7.11 15.53
N VAL A 233 21.08 5.88 15.12
CA VAL A 233 21.01 5.48 13.71
C VAL A 233 20.01 6.31 12.91
N ILE A 234 18.99 6.86 13.58
CA ILE A 234 17.94 7.67 12.96
C ILE A 234 18.28 9.15 13.10
N ARG A 235 18.29 9.84 11.97
CA ARG A 235 18.51 11.29 11.93
C ARG A 235 17.25 11.99 12.42
N ARG A 236 17.41 13.11 13.10
CA ARG A 236 16.30 13.92 13.62
C ARG A 236 15.25 14.27 12.55
N GLN A 237 15.71 14.65 11.35
CA GLN A 237 14.84 14.94 10.20
C GLN A 237 14.03 13.72 9.69
N ASP A 238 14.48 12.50 9.98
CA ASP A 238 13.85 11.25 9.55
C ASP A 238 12.87 10.71 10.62
N ALA A 239 12.92 11.23 11.85
CA ALA A 239 12.15 10.75 13.01
C ALA A 239 10.64 10.68 12.74
N ALA A 240 10.06 11.76 12.22
CA ALA A 240 8.63 11.82 11.90
C ALA A 240 8.22 10.75 10.88
N THR A 241 9.08 10.45 9.91
CA THR A 241 8.83 9.41 8.90
C THR A 241 8.84 8.02 9.52
N VAL A 242 9.77 7.74 10.44
CA VAL A 242 9.81 6.47 11.19
C VAL A 242 8.54 6.30 12.02
N ILE A 243 8.21 7.28 12.86
CA ILE A 243 7.02 7.26 13.74
C ILE A 243 5.75 7.06 12.90
N ALA A 244 5.59 7.82 11.82
CA ALA A 244 4.44 7.71 10.93
C ALA A 244 4.37 6.34 10.23
N SER A 245 5.51 5.74 9.89
CA SER A 245 5.56 4.42 9.25
C SER A 245 5.17 3.30 10.23
N ILE A 246 5.64 3.38 11.48
CA ILE A 246 5.27 2.42 12.54
C ILE A 246 3.79 2.55 12.89
N THR A 247 3.29 3.79 13.00
CA THR A 247 1.87 4.07 13.33
C THR A 247 0.89 3.51 12.28
N ARG A 248 1.31 3.41 11.01
CA ARG A 248 0.51 2.83 9.92
C ARG A 248 0.46 1.30 9.93
N SER A 249 1.29 0.63 10.75
CA SER A 249 1.25 -0.82 10.93
C SER A 249 0.15 -1.20 11.92
N THR A 250 -0.54 -2.32 11.68
CA THR A 250 -1.61 -2.80 12.58
C THR A 250 -1.10 -3.10 13.99
N ILE A 251 0.08 -3.69 14.09
CA ILE A 251 0.75 -3.99 15.37
C ILE A 251 1.52 -2.76 15.87
N GLY A 252 2.24 -2.09 14.96
CA GLY A 252 3.06 -0.92 15.30
C GLY A 252 2.27 0.26 15.84
N TYR A 253 0.99 0.41 15.46
CA TYR A 253 0.12 1.44 16.01
C TYR A 253 0.07 1.42 17.54
N TYR A 254 -0.06 0.25 18.17
CA TYR A 254 -0.24 0.18 19.62
C TYR A 254 1.00 0.68 20.35
N VAL A 255 2.17 0.24 19.89
CA VAL A 255 3.47 0.63 20.44
C VAL A 255 3.77 2.11 20.17
N ALA A 256 3.57 2.57 18.93
CA ALA A 256 3.81 3.96 18.58
C ALA A 256 2.87 4.92 19.31
N LYS A 257 1.60 4.53 19.51
CA LYS A 257 0.64 5.33 20.28
C LYS A 257 1.14 5.56 21.70
N GLU A 258 1.52 4.50 22.40
CA GLU A 258 2.05 4.58 23.77
C GLU A 258 3.31 5.44 23.83
N PHE A 259 4.29 5.16 22.97
CA PHE A 259 5.51 5.95 22.85
C PHE A 259 5.26 7.45 22.63
N ILE A 260 4.32 7.81 21.74
CA ILE A 260 3.98 9.22 21.48
C ILE A 260 3.38 9.88 22.72
N TYR A 261 2.51 9.19 23.47
CA TYR A 261 1.93 9.73 24.70
C TYR A 261 3.00 9.97 25.77
N ASP A 262 3.93 9.02 25.93
CA ASP A 262 4.96 9.08 26.96
C ASP A 262 6.03 10.13 26.64
N HIS A 263 6.35 10.35 25.36
CA HIS A 263 7.43 11.26 24.91
C HIS A 263 6.93 12.53 24.22
N ILE A 264 5.67 12.93 24.41
CA ILE A 264 5.07 14.06 23.68
C ILE A 264 5.86 15.37 23.86
N ALA A 265 6.42 15.60 25.05
CA ALA A 265 7.20 16.80 25.37
C ALA A 265 8.57 16.84 24.67
N GLU A 266 9.18 15.69 24.44
CA GLU A 266 10.43 15.55 23.69
C GLU A 266 10.16 15.69 22.20
N LEU A 267 9.10 15.03 21.71
CA LEU A 267 8.68 15.08 20.31
C LEU A 267 8.28 16.48 19.85
N HIS A 268 7.71 17.31 20.73
CA HIS A 268 7.39 18.70 20.41
C HIS A 268 8.64 19.59 20.26
N LYS A 269 9.77 19.19 20.86
CA LYS A 269 11.03 19.94 20.76
C LYS A 269 11.86 19.53 19.55
N THR A 270 11.61 18.35 18.99
CA THR A 270 12.33 17.80 17.82
C THR A 270 12.05 18.55 16.54
#